data_AF-A0A7C0UN20-F1
#
_entry.id   AF-A0A7C0UN20-F1
#
_cell.length_a   1.000
_cell.length_b   1.000
_cell.length_c   1.000
_cell.angle_alpha   90.00
_cell.angle_beta   90.00
_cell.angle_gamma   90.00
#
_symmetry.space_group_name_H-M   'P 1'
#
loop_
_entity.id
_entity.type
_entity.pdbx_description
1 polymer ?
#
loop_
_entity_poly.entity_id
_entity_poly.type
_entity_poly.pdbx_seq_one_letter_code
_entity_poly.pdbx_strand_id
1 'polypeptide(L)'
;MMVAGPGTAIHDAITLLGATNIAEDAKIQYPKYSIEAIVRRSPDIIFVGAATGMDMQKKSSGLLERIAYLPAVKNGKVFFVSENLYRLGPRVIPGLEELAQYLKK
;
A
#
# COMPACT_ATOMS: atom_id res chain seq x y z
N MET A 1 -9.13 -7.51 3.67
CA MET A 1 -8.52 -6.19 3.44
C MET A 1 -8.62 -5.88 1.96
N MET A 2 -8.91 -4.64 1.59
CA MET A 2 -8.86 -4.22 0.18
C MET A 2 -7.42 -3.86 -0.18
N VAL A 3 -6.94 -4.38 -1.32
CA VAL A 3 -5.59 -4.13 -1.84
C VAL A 3 -5.74 -3.52 -3.23
N ALA A 4 -4.88 -2.59 -3.62
CA ALA A 4 -4.91 -2.02 -4.96
C ALA A 4 -4.23 -2.95 -5.96
N GLY A 5 -4.97 -3.44 -6.95
CA GLY A 5 -4.50 -4.32 -8.03
C GLY A 5 -4.47 -3.63 -9.40
N PRO A 6 -4.30 -4.40 -10.50
CA PRO A 6 -4.27 -3.87 -11.86
C PRO A 6 -5.43 -2.94 -12.19
N GLY A 7 -5.13 -1.88 -12.95
CA GLY A 7 -6.10 -0.85 -13.32
C GLY A 7 -6.36 0.19 -12.22
N THR A 8 -5.53 0.24 -11.19
CA THR A 8 -5.55 1.32 -10.18
C THR A 8 -4.32 2.20 -10.32
N ALA A 9 -4.47 3.51 -10.05
CA ALA A 9 -3.34 4.45 -10.05
C ALA A 9 -2.20 4.03 -9.10
N ILE A 10 -2.54 3.34 -8.00
CA ILE A 10 -1.58 2.83 -7.02
C ILE A 10 -0.75 1.70 -7.63
N HIS A 11 -1.38 0.77 -8.34
CA HIS A 11 -0.66 -0.29 -9.05
C HIS A 11 0.27 0.29 -10.11
N ASP A 12 -0.24 1.20 -10.95
CA ASP A 12 0.54 1.82 -12.01
C ASP A 12 1.75 2.59 -11.45
N ALA A 13 1.57 3.31 -10.35
CA ALA A 13 2.65 4.01 -9.67
C ALA A 13 3.71 3.07 -9.09
N ILE A 14 3.31 1.99 -8.42
CA ILE A 14 4.23 0.98 -7.88
C ILE A 14 5.05 0.36 -9.03
N THR A 15 4.39 -0.02 -10.12
CA THR A 15 5.04 -0.60 -11.30
C THR A 15 5.96 0.39 -12.00
N LEU A 16 5.54 1.65 -12.16
CA LEU A 16 6.35 2.72 -12.74
C LEU A 16 7.63 2.97 -11.94
N LEU A 17 7.57 2.82 -10.61
CA LEU A 17 8.71 2.96 -9.72
C LEU A 17 9.60 1.70 -9.66
N GLY A 18 9.32 0.70 -10.49
CA GLY A 18 10.11 -0.53 -10.60
C GLY A 18 9.86 -1.55 -9.49
N ALA A 19 8.79 -1.38 -8.71
CA ALA A 19 8.41 -2.31 -7.66
C ALA A 19 7.31 -3.28 -8.14
N THR A 20 7.24 -4.44 -7.49
CA THR A 20 6.21 -5.46 -7.78
C THR A 20 5.06 -5.33 -6.78
N ASN A 21 3.84 -5.24 -7.28
CA ASN A 21 2.65 -5.19 -6.44
C ASN A 21 2.20 -6.61 -6.10
N ILE A 22 1.96 -6.90 -4.82
CA ILE A 22 1.47 -8.22 -4.36
C ILE A 22 0.13 -8.64 -4.98
N ALA A 23 -0.61 -7.71 -5.58
CA ALA A 23 -1.88 -7.98 -6.24
C ALA A 23 -1.79 -7.90 -7.78
N GLU A 24 -0.59 -7.94 -8.38
CA GLU A 24 -0.42 -7.87 -9.84
C GLU A 24 -1.20 -8.93 -10.63
N ASP A 25 -1.45 -10.09 -10.02
CA ASP A 25 -2.20 -11.21 -10.59
C ASP A 25 -3.73 -11.07 -10.41
N ALA A 26 -4.19 -10.02 -9.73
CA ALA A 26 -5.60 -9.82 -9.46
C ALA A 26 -6.39 -9.44 -10.72
N LYS A 27 -7.55 -10.06 -10.90
CA LYS A 27 -8.46 -9.80 -12.04
C LYS A 27 -9.42 -8.64 -11.83
N ILE A 28 -9.42 -8.04 -10.64
CA ILE A 28 -10.27 -6.92 -10.25
C ILE A 28 -9.41 -5.83 -9.62
N GLN A 29 -9.83 -4.57 -9.72
CA GLN A 29 -9.04 -3.42 -9.27
C GLN A 29 -8.78 -3.40 -7.76
N TYR A 30 -9.75 -3.81 -6.95
CA TYR A 30 -9.62 -3.82 -5.49
C TYR A 30 -10.01 -5.18 -4.90
N PRO A 31 -9.17 -6.23 -5.06
CA PRO A 31 -9.43 -7.53 -4.47
C PRO A 31 -9.45 -7.45 -2.95
N LYS A 32 -10.24 -8.34 -2.34
CA LYS A 32 -10.22 -8.57 -0.90
C LYS A 32 -9.24 -9.70 -0.58
N TYR A 33 -8.15 -9.39 0.11
CA TYR A 33 -7.21 -10.39 0.62
C TYR A 33 -7.47 -10.68 2.11
N SER A 34 -7.35 -11.95 2.48
CA SER A 34 -7.28 -12.37 3.88
C SER A 34 -5.90 -12.05 4.47
N ILE A 35 -5.75 -12.20 5.79
CA ILE A 35 -4.45 -12.00 6.44
C ILE A 35 -3.47 -13.07 5.99
N GLU A 36 -3.92 -14.31 5.91
CA GLU A 36 -3.15 -15.46 5.47
C GLU A 36 -2.64 -15.26 4.03
N ALA A 37 -3.47 -14.67 3.17
CA ALA A 37 -3.08 -14.34 1.80
C ALA A 37 -1.96 -13.28 1.75
N ILE A 38 -2.06 -12.22 2.57
CA ILE A 38 -0.98 -11.22 2.67
C ILE A 38 0.29 -11.85 3.24
N VAL A 39 0.14 -12.70 4.25
CA VAL A 39 1.26 -13.37 4.91
C VAL A 39 2.02 -14.28 3.95
N ARG A 40 1.28 -15.08 3.17
CA ARG A 40 1.86 -15.95 2.14
C ARG A 40 2.57 -15.15 1.03
N ARG A 41 2.07 -13.97 0.69
CA ARG A 41 2.70 -13.09 -0.32
C ARG A 41 3.87 -12.28 0.24
N SER A 42 3.97 -12.15 1.57
CA SER A 42 5.09 -11.56 2.31
C SER A 42 5.64 -10.25 1.72
N PRO A 43 4.85 -9.16 1.70
CA PRO A 43 5.32 -7.88 1.17
C PRO A 43 6.54 -7.34 1.94
N ASP A 44 7.46 -6.71 1.21
CA ASP A 44 8.62 -5.99 1.78
C ASP A 44 8.25 -4.62 2.35
N ILE A 45 7.21 -3.99 1.78
CA ILE A 45 6.70 -2.68 2.18
C ILE A 45 5.16 -2.71 2.18
N ILE A 46 4.56 -2.07 3.17
CA ILE A 46 3.10 -1.90 3.27
C ILE A 46 2.76 -0.41 3.15
N PHE A 47 1.97 -0.06 2.13
CA PHE A 47 1.37 1.25 2.00
C PHE A 47 -0.07 1.24 2.52
N VAL A 48 -0.38 2.12 3.47
CA VAL A 48 -1.73 2.32 4.01
C VAL A 48 -2.25 3.66 3.52
N GLY A 49 -3.33 3.66 2.74
CA GLY A 49 -3.98 4.89 2.28
C GLY A 49 -4.54 5.69 3.45
N ALA A 50 -4.05 6.91 3.64
CA ALA A 50 -4.55 7.87 4.61
C ALA A 50 -5.66 8.72 3.99
N ALA A 51 -6.88 8.59 4.51
CA ALA A 51 -7.94 9.53 4.19
C ALA A 51 -7.87 10.75 5.13
N THR A 52 -8.05 11.94 4.57
CA THR A 52 -8.08 13.19 5.33
C THR A 52 -9.07 13.11 6.49
N GLY A 53 -8.61 13.47 7.70
CA GLY A 53 -9.42 13.44 8.92
C GLY A 53 -9.53 12.08 9.62
N MET A 54 -8.82 11.04 9.15
CA MET A 54 -8.74 9.75 9.83
C MET A 54 -7.32 9.44 10.31
N ASP A 55 -7.20 9.11 11.60
CA ASP A 55 -5.99 8.50 12.16
C ASP A 55 -5.90 7.04 11.71
N MET A 56 -5.30 6.85 10.52
CA MET A 56 -5.11 5.53 9.96
C MET A 56 -4.11 4.68 10.75
N GLN A 57 -3.21 5.30 11.50
CA GLN A 57 -2.29 4.56 12.37
C GLN A 57 -3.06 3.86 13.48
N LYS A 58 -3.96 4.59 14.16
CA LYS A 58 -4.85 4.01 15.17
C LYS A 58 -5.86 3.01 14.57
N LYS A 59 -6.40 3.28 13.38
CA LYS A 59 -7.36 2.36 12.73
C LYS A 59 -6.72 1.07 12.22
N SER A 60 -5.44 1.10 11.86
CA SER A 60 -4.72 -0.06 11.35
C SER A 60 -3.95 -0.83 12.43
N SER A 61 -3.82 -0.31 13.66
CA SER A 61 -3.00 -0.91 14.73
C SER A 61 -3.34 -2.38 14.98
N GLY A 62 -4.61 -2.72 15.22
CA GLY A 62 -5.01 -4.11 15.48
C GLY A 62 -4.80 -5.04 14.29
N LEU A 63 -4.79 -4.51 13.06
CA LEU A 63 -4.39 -5.29 11.89
C LEU A 63 -2.88 -5.49 11.85
N LEU A 64 -2.10 -4.41 12.03
CA LEU A 64 -0.64 -4.44 12.02
C LEU A 64 -0.08 -5.36 13.11
N GLU A 65 -0.71 -5.41 14.28
CA GLU A 65 -0.38 -6.37 15.35
C GLU A 65 -0.53 -7.81 14.88
N ARG A 66 -1.63 -8.14 14.17
CA ARG A 66 -1.87 -9.49 13.64
C ARG A 66 -0.89 -9.92 12.56
N ILE A 67 -0.22 -8.96 11.92
CA ILE A 67 0.83 -9.21 10.92
C ILE A 67 2.20 -8.69 11.37
N ALA A 68 2.39 -8.46 12.67
CA ALA A 68 3.62 -7.87 13.23
C ALA A 68 4.87 -8.72 12.96
N TYR A 69 4.68 -10.00 12.67
CA TYR A 69 5.76 -10.91 12.33
C TYR A 69 6.27 -10.75 10.89
N LEU A 70 5.55 -10.03 10.01
CA LEU A 70 5.99 -9.80 8.64
C LEU A 70 7.21 -8.89 8.57
N PRO A 71 8.14 -9.14 7.62
CA PRO A 71 9.33 -8.31 7.45
C PRO A 71 9.02 -6.82 7.32
N ALA A 72 8.01 -6.46 6.53
CA ALA A 72 7.58 -5.06 6.38
C ALA A 72 7.25 -4.39 7.72
N VAL A 73 6.56 -5.08 8.63
CA VAL A 73 6.18 -4.50 9.92
C VAL A 73 7.36 -4.48 10.88
N LYS A 74 8.14 -5.57 10.97
CA LYS A 74 9.33 -5.66 11.82
C LYS A 74 10.37 -4.59 11.48
N ASN A 75 10.55 -4.32 10.19
CA ASN A 75 11.54 -3.38 9.70
C ASN A 75 11.03 -1.93 9.65
N GLY A 76 9.81 -1.67 10.15
CA GLY A 76 9.22 -0.33 10.13
C GLY A 76 8.89 0.18 8.71
N LYS A 77 8.78 -0.71 7.73
CA LYS A 77 8.42 -0.41 6.33
C LYS A 77 6.90 -0.40 6.13
N VAL A 78 6.19 0.24 7.06
CA VAL A 78 4.76 0.53 6.97
C VAL A 78 4.60 2.03 6.84
N PHE A 79 4.14 2.48 5.68
CA PHE A 79 4.03 3.90 5.35
C PHE A 79 2.58 4.30 5.11
N PHE A 80 2.20 5.46 5.64
CA PHE A 80 0.86 6.03 5.46
C PHE A 80 0.93 7.05 4.34
N VAL A 81 0.28 6.76 3.21
CA VAL A 81 0.36 7.56 1.99
C VAL A 81 -0.86 8.45 1.86
N SER A 82 -0.65 9.67 1.38
CA SER A 82 -1.72 10.64 1.19
C SER A 82 -2.71 10.22 0.08
N GLU A 83 -3.89 10.85 0.08
CA GLU A 83 -4.91 10.62 -0.94
C GLU A 83 -4.57 11.15 -2.34
N ASN A 84 -3.42 11.82 -2.47
CA ASN A 84 -2.95 12.45 -3.68
C ASN A 84 -2.79 11.47 -4.84
N LEU A 85 -2.46 10.21 -4.54
CA LEU A 85 -2.20 9.20 -5.58
C LEU A 85 -3.47 8.62 -6.21
N TYR A 86 -4.58 8.55 -5.46
CA TYR A 86 -5.83 7.95 -5.93
C TYR A 86 -6.93 8.99 -6.23
N ARG A 87 -6.70 10.27 -5.94
CA ARG A 87 -7.47 11.39 -6.49
C ARG A 87 -6.80 11.91 -7.76
N LEU A 88 -7.12 11.26 -8.87
CA LEU A 88 -6.59 11.58 -10.19
C LEU A 88 -6.77 13.08 -10.51
N GLY A 89 -5.64 13.77 -10.71
CA GLY A 89 -5.57 15.23 -10.89
C GLY A 89 -4.15 15.74 -10.73
N PRO A 90 -3.92 17.07 -10.64
CA PRO A 90 -2.59 17.67 -10.54
C PRO A 90 -1.74 17.15 -9.37
N ARG A 91 -2.37 16.54 -8.36
CA ARG A 91 -1.72 15.99 -7.16
C ARG A 91 -1.10 14.60 -7.35
N VAL A 92 -1.33 13.96 -8.50
CA VAL A 92 -0.77 12.61 -8.77
C VAL A 92 0.76 12.62 -8.76
N ILE A 93 1.39 13.69 -9.23
CA ILE A 93 2.86 13.83 -9.27
C ILE A 93 3.43 13.85 -7.83
N PRO A 94 2.98 14.72 -6.92
CA PRO A 94 3.37 14.65 -5.51
C PRO A 94 3.11 13.28 -4.85
N GLY A 95 2.00 12.60 -5.19
CA GLY A 95 1.70 11.26 -4.67
C GLY A 95 2.69 10.19 -5.16
N LEU A 96 3.15 10.30 -6.40
CA LEU A 96 4.17 9.42 -6.97
C LEU A 96 5.54 9.66 -6.30
N GLU A 97 5.90 10.92 -6.07
CA GLU A 97 7.14 11.29 -5.36
C GLU A 97 7.15 10.76 -3.92
N GLU A 98 6.01 10.85 -3.22
CA GLU A 98 5.83 10.29 -1.87
C GLU A 98 6.11 8.77 -1.86
N LEU A 99 5.50 8.01 -2.78
CA LEU A 99 5.80 6.57 -2.92
C LEU A 99 7.27 6.30 -3.23
N ALA A 100 7.85 7.06 -4.16
CA ALA A 100 9.24 6.89 -4.57
C ALA A 100 10.23 7.10 -3.42
N GLN A 101 9.93 8.05 -2.52
CA GLN A 101 10.75 8.28 -1.32
C GLN A 101 10.72 7.10 -0.37
N TYR A 102 9.55 6.46 -0.20
CA TYR A 102 9.42 5.30 0.68
C TYR A 102 10.06 4.03 0.11
N LEU A 103 9.99 3.82 -1.20
CA LEU A 103 10.64 2.66 -1.85
C LEU A 103 12.17 2.69 -1.76
N LYS A 104 12.77 3.87 -1.54
CA LYS A 104 14.23 4.04 -1.38
C LYS A 104 14.74 3.80 0.05
N LYS A 105 13.85 3.60 1.03
CA LYS A 105 14.19 3.33 2.44
C LYS A 105 14.22 1.83 2.72
#